data_AF-A0A174KV86-F1
#
_entry.id   AF-A0A174KV86-F1
#
_cell.length_a   1.000
_cell.length_b   1.000
_cell.length_c   1.000
_cell.angle_alpha   90.00
_cell.angle_beta   90.00
_cell.angle_gamma   90.00
#
_symmetry.space_group_name_H-M   'P 1'
#
loop_
_entity.id
_entity.type
_entity.pdbx_description
1 polymer ?
#
loop_
_entity_poly.entity_id
_entity_poly.type
_entity_poly.pdbx_seq_one_letter_code
_entity_poly.pdbx_strand_id
1 'polypeptide(L)'
;MKKILHWLDENLEEFILVIFLIAMTLIMGIQVFCRYVLGMSLSWSEELTRYLFIWCGFLSVSYCSKKCLSIKIEQFVAIFPRRGKAIFKVVNHTFELIFFIYMIPFAYSYMMSSVHSGQLSPACGIPMYYVQAAPLVSFVLVTFRVLQRWIIEFRVARGENVFDPAHPERNTPESFIQANAESHNESALESGIDNRINTIKNSNEEEH
;
A
#
# COMPACT_ATOMS: atom_id res chain seq x y z
N MET A 1 4.37 -10.07 26.15
CA MET A 1 3.80 -8.74 25.84
C MET A 1 4.42 -8.08 24.61
N LYS A 2 5.75 -7.89 24.49
CA LYS A 2 6.38 -7.28 23.29
C LYS A 2 6.03 -7.98 21.95
N LYS A 3 5.96 -9.32 21.91
CA LYS A 3 5.55 -10.06 20.70
C LYS A 3 4.10 -9.83 20.28
N ILE A 4 3.19 -9.67 21.23
CA ILE A 4 1.76 -9.43 20.97
C ILE A 4 1.54 -8.01 20.47
N LEU A 5 2.24 -7.02 21.04
CA LEU A 5 2.18 -5.64 20.56
C LEU A 5 2.76 -5.52 19.15
N HIS A 6 3.87 -6.19 18.86
CA HIS A 6 4.46 -6.19 17.52
C HIS A 6 3.56 -6.89 16.49
N TRP A 7 2.94 -8.01 16.87
CA TRP A 7 1.99 -8.71 16.01
C TRP A 7 0.72 -7.88 15.75
N LEU A 8 0.24 -7.16 16.77
CA LEU A 8 -0.92 -6.29 16.64
C LEU A 8 -0.62 -5.09 15.77
N ASP A 9 0.57 -4.50 15.90
CA ASP A 9 1.01 -3.38 15.05
C ASP A 9 1.14 -3.83 13.57
N GLU A 10 1.64 -5.05 13.35
CA GLU A 10 1.66 -5.64 12.01
C GLU A 10 0.25 -5.91 11.48
N ASN A 11 -0.65 -6.53 12.25
CA ASN A 11 -1.94 -7.05 11.76
C ASN A 11 -3.15 -6.19 12.16
N LEU A 12 -2.92 -4.95 12.60
CA LEU A 12 -3.95 -4.04 13.07
C LEU A 12 -5.09 -3.87 12.06
N GLU A 13 -4.74 -3.67 10.79
CA GLU A 13 -5.69 -3.47 9.69
C GLU A 13 -6.56 -4.72 9.49
N GLU A 14 -5.95 -5.90 9.46
CA GLU A 14 -6.66 -7.17 9.29
C GLU A 14 -7.62 -7.41 10.45
N PHE A 15 -7.16 -7.15 11.68
CA PHE A 15 -7.98 -7.28 12.88
C PHE A 15 -9.18 -6.31 12.89
N ILE A 16 -8.97 -5.05 12.52
CA ILE A 16 -10.06 -4.04 12.43
C ILE A 16 -11.06 -4.43 11.34
N LEU A 17 -10.60 -4.89 10.18
CA LEU A 17 -11.47 -5.34 9.09
C LEU A 17 -12.35 -6.53 9.52
N VAL A 18 -11.79 -7.51 10.24
CA VAL A 18 -12.54 -8.64 10.77
C VAL A 18 -13.58 -8.20 11.80
N ILE A 19 -13.24 -7.26 12.68
CA ILE A 19 -14.20 -6.69 13.64
C ILE A 19 -15.36 -6.02 12.92
N PHE A 20 -15.10 -5.20 11.90
CA PHE A 20 -16.14 -4.54 11.13
C PHE A 20 -17.02 -5.53 10.39
N LEU A 21 -16.44 -6.59 9.83
CA LEU A 21 -17.20 -7.65 9.17
C LEU A 21 -18.16 -8.34 10.16
N ILE A 22 -17.66 -8.76 11.33
CA ILE A 22 -18.48 -9.39 12.37
C ILE A 22 -19.58 -8.42 12.83
N ALA A 23 -19.25 -7.16 13.08
CA ALA A 23 -20.21 -6.14 13.51
C ALA A 23 -21.34 -5.97 12.47
N MET A 24 -20.99 -5.85 11.18
CA MET A 24 -21.98 -5.76 10.11
C MET A 24 -22.86 -7.00 10.03
N THR A 25 -22.29 -8.20 10.13
CA THR A 25 -23.05 -9.46 10.13
C THR A 25 -24.03 -9.53 11.29
N LEU A 26 -23.60 -9.13 12.50
CA LEU A 26 -24.47 -9.12 13.68
C LEU A 26 -25.58 -8.08 13.55
N ILE A 27 -25.29 -6.86 13.10
CA ILE A 27 -26.29 -5.81 12.92
C ILE A 27 -27.35 -6.25 11.91
N MET A 28 -26.93 -6.79 10.76
CA MET A 28 -27.84 -7.31 9.74
C MET A 28 -28.63 -8.52 10.24
N GLY A 29 -28.01 -9.41 11.01
CA GLY A 29 -28.69 -10.54 11.64
C GLY A 29 -29.78 -10.10 12.63
N ILE A 30 -29.50 -9.10 13.47
CA ILE A 30 -30.46 -8.50 14.39
C ILE A 30 -31.59 -7.82 13.61
N GLN A 31 -31.27 -7.09 12.55
CA GLN A 31 -32.27 -6.45 11.69
C GLN A 31 -33.23 -7.48 11.07
N VAL A 32 -32.71 -8.58 10.54
CA VAL A 32 -33.51 -9.69 9.99
C VAL A 32 -34.39 -10.30 11.09
N PHE A 33 -33.82 -10.59 12.26
CA PHE A 33 -34.57 -11.13 13.40
C PHE A 33 -35.73 -10.20 13.81
N CYS A 34 -35.45 -8.90 14.03
CA CYS A 34 -36.48 -7.94 14.41
C CYS A 34 -37.57 -7.80 13.34
N ARG A 35 -37.21 -7.86 12.06
CA ARG A 35 -38.16 -7.74 10.95
C ARG A 35 -39.11 -8.94 10.87
N TYR A 36 -38.58 -10.15 10.99
CA TYR A 36 -39.37 -11.37 10.79
C TYR A 36 -40.01 -11.92 12.07
N VAL A 37 -39.40 -11.69 13.23
CA VAL A 37 -39.91 -12.20 14.52
C VAL A 37 -40.70 -11.15 15.28
N LEU A 38 -40.21 -9.91 15.35
CA LEU A 38 -40.85 -8.83 16.11
C LEU A 38 -41.76 -7.95 15.25
N GLY A 39 -41.73 -8.10 13.91
CA GLY A 39 -42.49 -7.27 12.97
C GLY A 39 -42.05 -5.79 12.94
N MET A 40 -40.88 -5.46 13.49
CA MET A 40 -40.36 -4.09 13.57
C MET A 40 -39.19 -3.88 12.60
N SER A 41 -39.11 -2.69 11.99
CA SER A 41 -37.98 -2.32 11.12
C SER A 41 -37.08 -1.30 11.83
N LEU A 42 -35.80 -1.63 11.99
CA LEU A 42 -34.80 -0.72 12.55
C LEU A 42 -34.15 0.05 11.40
N SER A 43 -34.55 1.29 11.16
CA SER A 43 -33.98 2.13 10.09
C SER A 43 -32.50 2.47 10.32
N TRP A 44 -32.09 2.61 11.58
CA TRP A 44 -30.72 2.93 11.96
C TRP A 44 -29.71 1.81 11.64
N SER A 45 -30.15 0.55 11.62
CA SER A 45 -29.24 -0.58 11.38
C SER A 45 -28.73 -0.62 9.95
N GLU A 46 -29.55 -0.18 8.99
CA GLU A 46 -29.15 -0.07 7.58
C GLU A 46 -28.13 1.06 7.39
N GLU A 47 -28.35 2.23 8.01
CA GLU A 47 -27.40 3.35 7.97
C GLU A 47 -26.06 2.96 8.62
N LEU A 48 -26.10 2.35 9.80
CA LEU A 48 -24.89 1.94 10.51
C LEU A 48 -24.08 0.90 9.73
N THR A 49 -24.75 -0.09 9.15
CA THR A 49 -24.09 -1.11 8.31
C THR A 49 -23.42 -0.47 7.10
N ARG A 50 -24.05 0.53 6.48
CA ARG A 50 -23.47 1.29 5.36
C ARG A 50 -22.23 2.07 5.78
N TYR A 51 -22.24 2.68 6.96
CA TYR A 51 -21.09 3.41 7.48
C TYR A 51 -19.92 2.48 7.82
N LEU A 52 -20.19 1.33 8.44
CA LEU A 52 -19.18 0.30 8.68
C LEU A 52 -18.60 -0.23 7.35
N PHE A 53 -19.44 -0.40 6.33
CA PHE A 53 -18.99 -0.81 5.00
C PHE A 53 -18.05 0.22 4.35
N ILE A 54 -18.37 1.52 4.44
CA ILE A 54 -17.51 2.59 3.94
C ILE A 54 -16.14 2.53 4.63
N TRP A 55 -16.14 2.45 5.96
CA TRP A 55 -14.91 2.32 6.74
C TRP A 55 -14.10 1.07 6.37
N CYS A 56 -14.77 -0.08 6.22
CA CYS A 56 -14.16 -1.33 5.78
C CYS A 56 -13.54 -1.22 4.39
N GLY A 57 -14.26 -0.62 3.42
CA GLY A 57 -13.77 -0.42 2.06
C GLY A 57 -12.49 0.44 2.02
N PHE A 58 -12.47 1.54 2.76
CA PHE A 58 -11.30 2.41 2.85
C PHE A 58 -10.11 1.74 3.56
N LEU A 59 -10.33 1.09 4.71
CA LEU A 59 -9.26 0.34 5.40
C LEU A 59 -8.72 -0.83 4.56
N SER A 60 -9.55 -1.44 3.72
CA SER A 60 -9.16 -2.52 2.81
C SER A 60 -8.11 -2.06 1.78
N VAL A 61 -8.11 -0.78 1.38
CA VAL A 61 -7.10 -0.23 0.46
C VAL A 61 -5.71 -0.28 1.10
N SER A 62 -5.61 0.11 2.38
CA SER A 62 -4.35 0.06 3.11
C SER A 62 -3.85 -1.37 3.33
N TYR A 63 -4.77 -2.28 3.68
CA TYR A 63 -4.46 -3.70 3.82
C TYR A 63 -4.01 -4.34 2.50
N CYS A 64 -4.69 -4.03 1.39
CA CYS A 64 -4.33 -4.51 0.06
C CYS A 64 -2.95 -3.99 -0.36
N SER A 65 -2.67 -2.72 -0.08
CA SER A 65 -1.35 -2.12 -0.27
C SER A 65 -0.30 -2.89 0.55
N LYS A 66 -0.55 -3.19 1.84
CA LYS A 66 0.36 -4.01 2.69
C LYS A 66 0.65 -5.39 2.11
N LYS A 67 -0.35 -6.06 1.53
CA LYS A 67 -0.24 -7.42 0.99
C LYS A 67 0.27 -7.46 -0.45
N CYS A 68 0.63 -6.34 -1.07
CA CYS A 68 1.22 -6.30 -2.41
C CYS A 68 0.31 -6.89 -3.50
N LEU A 69 -1.01 -6.90 -3.34
CA LEU A 69 -1.90 -7.71 -4.19
C LEU A 69 -2.09 -7.18 -5.62
N SER A 70 -1.19 -6.35 -6.15
CA SER A 70 -1.20 -5.88 -7.54
C SER A 70 -0.64 -6.95 -8.48
N ILE A 71 -1.31 -8.11 -8.52
CA ILE A 71 -0.91 -9.34 -9.23
C ILE A 71 -0.53 -9.09 -10.69
N LYS A 72 -1.21 -8.14 -11.36
CA LYS A 72 -0.97 -7.82 -12.78
C LYS A 72 0.40 -7.17 -13.02
N ILE A 73 0.82 -6.27 -12.13
CA ILE A 73 2.14 -5.63 -12.24
C ILE A 73 3.22 -6.66 -11.92
N GLU A 74 2.99 -7.53 -10.95
CA GLU A 74 3.96 -8.56 -10.57
C GLU A 74 4.26 -9.55 -11.70
N GLN A 75 3.24 -9.98 -12.46
CA GLN A 75 3.45 -10.87 -13.62
C GLN A 75 4.21 -10.20 -14.76
N PHE A 76 3.91 -8.93 -15.05
CA PHE A 76 4.61 -8.19 -16.09
C PHE A 76 6.06 -7.92 -15.70
N VAL A 77 6.28 -7.52 -14.45
CA VAL A 77 7.60 -7.23 -13.89
C VAL A 77 8.40 -8.52 -13.66
N ALA A 78 7.76 -9.69 -13.57
CA ALA A 78 8.45 -10.98 -13.38
C ALA A 78 9.44 -11.33 -14.50
N ILE A 79 9.27 -10.76 -15.70
CA ILE A 79 10.11 -10.96 -16.88
C ILE A 79 11.47 -10.26 -16.78
N PHE A 80 11.59 -9.20 -15.97
CA PHE A 80 12.83 -8.41 -15.86
C PHE A 80 13.83 -9.01 -14.86
N PRO A 81 15.14 -8.72 -14.96
CA PRO A 81 16.12 -9.07 -13.93
C PRO A 81 15.85 -8.33 -12.62
N ARG A 82 16.43 -8.79 -11.50
CA ARG A 82 16.10 -8.34 -10.13
C ARG A 82 16.13 -6.81 -9.96
N ARG A 83 17.13 -6.15 -10.55
CA ARG A 83 17.27 -4.68 -10.54
C ARG A 83 16.18 -3.97 -11.35
N GLY A 84 15.88 -4.46 -12.55
CA GLY A 84 14.78 -3.96 -13.37
C GLY A 84 13.42 -4.07 -12.66
N LYS A 85 13.21 -5.17 -11.92
CA LYS A 85 12.00 -5.34 -11.09
C LYS A 85 11.89 -4.28 -10.00
N ALA A 86 12.99 -4.02 -9.29
CA ALA A 86 13.04 -3.03 -8.22
C ALA A 86 12.76 -1.62 -8.75
N ILE A 87 13.38 -1.22 -9.87
CA ILE A 87 13.17 0.10 -10.48
C ILE A 87 11.69 0.30 -10.89
N PHE A 88 11.09 -0.67 -11.59
CA PHE A 88 9.68 -0.58 -11.97
C PHE A 88 8.75 -0.44 -10.75
N LYS A 89 9.04 -1.21 -9.69
CA LYS A 89 8.29 -1.10 -8.44
C LYS A 89 8.49 0.25 -7.76
N VAL A 90 9.70 0.78 -7.70
CA VAL A 90 9.96 2.13 -7.15
C VAL A 90 9.16 3.18 -7.91
N VAL A 91 9.13 3.13 -9.24
CA VAL A 91 8.34 4.05 -10.06
C VAL A 91 6.85 3.92 -9.74
N ASN A 92 6.31 2.71 -9.69
CA ASN A 92 4.90 2.48 -9.35
C ASN A 92 4.54 3.04 -7.96
N HIS A 93 5.33 2.72 -6.93
CA HIS A 93 5.10 3.23 -5.58
C HIS A 93 5.27 4.76 -5.51
N THR A 94 6.11 5.36 -6.38
CA THR A 94 6.25 6.82 -6.47
C THR A 94 4.96 7.47 -6.97
N PHE A 95 4.34 6.91 -8.02
CA PHE A 95 3.05 7.40 -8.52
C PHE A 95 1.94 7.22 -7.48
N GLU A 96 1.87 6.07 -6.82
CA GLU A 96 0.93 5.83 -5.72
C GLU A 96 1.12 6.84 -4.59
N LEU A 97 2.37 7.10 -4.17
CA LEU A 97 2.67 8.05 -3.11
C LEU A 97 2.24 9.47 -3.47
N ILE A 98 2.55 9.93 -4.69
CA ILE A 98 2.13 11.25 -5.18
C ILE A 98 0.60 11.35 -5.18
N PHE A 99 -0.08 10.32 -5.69
CA PHE A 99 -1.54 10.30 -5.75
C PHE A 99 -2.18 10.40 -4.36
N PHE A 100 -1.75 9.56 -3.41
CA PHE A 100 -2.36 9.57 -2.07
C PHE A 100 -2.01 10.84 -1.29
N ILE A 101 -0.78 11.37 -1.39
CA ILE A 101 -0.42 12.65 -0.78
C ILE A 101 -1.27 13.78 -1.34
N TYR A 102 -1.48 13.81 -2.67
CA TYR A 102 -2.32 14.79 -3.33
C TYR A 102 -3.78 14.70 -2.87
N MET A 103 -4.30 13.50 -2.59
CA MET A 103 -5.69 13.29 -2.17
C MET A 103 -5.97 13.65 -0.70
N ILE A 104 -4.97 13.67 0.19
CA ILE A 104 -5.13 14.03 1.62
C ILE A 104 -5.83 15.39 1.83
N PRO A 105 -5.41 16.51 1.21
CA PRO A 105 -6.08 17.79 1.40
C PRO A 105 -7.54 17.80 0.92
N PHE A 106 -7.86 17.04 -0.14
CA PHE A 106 -9.24 16.89 -0.61
C PHE A 106 -10.09 16.10 0.39
N ALA A 107 -9.56 15.00 0.94
CA ALA A 107 -10.24 14.23 1.98
C ALA A 107 -10.47 15.05 3.25
N TYR A 108 -9.48 15.86 3.64
CA TYR A 108 -9.60 16.77 4.78
C TYR A 108 -10.67 17.85 4.53
N SER A 109 -10.64 18.50 3.37
CA SER A 109 -11.64 19.50 2.98
C SER A 109 -13.05 18.91 2.93
N TYR A 110 -13.20 17.70 2.40
CA TYR A 110 -14.45 16.97 2.38
C TYR A 110 -15.01 16.74 3.79
N MET A 111 -14.20 16.19 4.69
CA MET A 111 -14.57 16.00 6.10
C MET A 111 -14.94 17.32 6.80
N MET A 112 -14.15 18.37 6.61
CA MET A 112 -14.38 19.68 7.23
C MET A 112 -15.65 20.37 6.71
N SER A 113 -16.04 20.13 5.45
CA SER A 113 -17.32 20.61 4.91
C SER A 113 -18.52 20.06 5.69
N SER A 114 -18.47 18.79 6.10
CA SER A 114 -19.50 18.21 6.97
C SER A 114 -19.47 18.76 8.40
N VAL A 115 -18.29 19.11 8.93
CA VAL A 115 -18.17 19.75 10.25
C VAL A 115 -18.81 21.14 10.23
N HIS A 116 -18.50 21.97 9.22
CA HIS A 116 -19.04 23.31 9.11
C HIS A 116 -20.55 23.35 8.86
N SER A 117 -21.07 22.39 8.08
CA SER A 117 -22.52 22.29 7.81
C SER A 117 -23.31 21.66 8.95
N GLY A 118 -22.66 21.06 9.95
CA GLY A 118 -23.33 20.36 11.05
C GLY A 118 -24.18 19.18 10.57
N GLN A 119 -23.83 18.58 9.44
CA GLN A 119 -24.64 17.55 8.79
C GLN A 119 -24.77 16.29 9.67
N LEU A 120 -26.01 15.89 9.96
CA LEU A 120 -26.35 14.69 10.74
C LEU A 120 -26.94 13.60 9.84
N SER A 121 -26.76 12.34 10.23
CA SER A 121 -27.41 11.19 9.58
C SER A 121 -28.92 11.22 9.78
N PRO A 122 -29.74 10.94 8.75
CA PRO A 122 -31.21 10.99 8.86
C PRO A 122 -31.83 10.06 9.91
N ALA A 123 -31.36 8.81 10.02
CA ALA A 123 -31.92 7.84 10.97
C ALA A 123 -31.19 7.82 12.32
N CYS A 124 -29.86 7.87 12.32
CA CYS A 124 -29.09 7.73 13.56
C CYS A 124 -28.80 9.06 14.30
N GLY A 125 -29.02 10.22 13.68
CA GLY A 125 -28.55 11.52 14.20
C GLY A 125 -27.04 11.65 14.41
N ILE A 126 -26.22 10.77 13.82
CA ILE A 126 -24.76 10.76 13.97
C ILE A 126 -24.15 11.83 13.06
N PRO A 127 -23.17 12.63 13.54
CA PRO A 127 -22.46 13.57 12.69
C PRO A 127 -21.75 12.90 11.50
N MET A 128 -21.97 13.41 10.30
CA MET A 128 -21.43 12.82 9.06
C MET A 128 -19.91 12.87 8.96
N TYR A 129 -19.25 13.77 9.68
CA TYR A 129 -17.78 13.84 9.70
C TYR A 129 -17.13 12.53 10.15
N TYR A 130 -17.80 11.69 10.95
CA TYR A 130 -17.29 10.36 11.33
C TYR A 130 -17.18 9.41 10.13
N VAL A 131 -18.11 9.49 9.19
CA VAL A 131 -18.10 8.66 7.98
C VAL A 131 -17.13 9.25 6.96
N GLN A 132 -17.11 10.58 6.85
CA GLN A 132 -16.26 11.32 5.91
C GLN A 132 -14.79 11.38 6.34
N ALA A 133 -14.47 11.02 7.59
CA ALA A 133 -13.11 10.81 8.06
C ALA A 133 -12.47 9.53 7.49
N ALA A 134 -13.26 8.54 7.05
CA ALA A 134 -12.75 7.26 6.56
C ALA A 134 -11.77 7.41 5.37
N PRO A 135 -12.05 8.21 4.32
CA PRO A 135 -11.09 8.50 3.26
C PRO A 135 -9.78 9.11 3.78
N LEU A 136 -9.86 10.07 4.71
CA LEU A 136 -8.68 10.76 5.25
C LEU A 136 -7.77 9.77 5.99
N VAL A 137 -8.35 8.97 6.89
CA VAL A 137 -7.60 7.95 7.65
C VAL A 137 -6.97 6.94 6.70
N SER A 138 -7.72 6.46 5.71
CA SER A 138 -7.21 5.53 4.71
C SER A 138 -6.05 6.11 3.90
N PHE A 139 -6.18 7.33 3.38
CA PHE A 139 -5.11 7.93 2.57
C PHE A 139 -3.84 8.12 3.39
N VAL A 140 -3.94 8.58 4.63
CA VAL A 140 -2.79 8.68 5.54
C VAL A 140 -2.14 7.32 5.78
N LEU A 141 -2.93 6.29 6.08
CA LEU A 141 -2.42 4.94 6.30
C LEU A 141 -1.76 4.36 5.04
N VAL A 142 -2.40 4.47 3.87
CA VAL A 142 -1.84 4.01 2.60
C VAL A 142 -0.55 4.75 2.27
N THR A 143 -0.51 6.07 2.41
CA THR A 143 0.73 6.85 2.21
C THR A 143 1.86 6.34 3.08
N PHE A 144 1.60 6.05 4.37
CA PHE A 144 2.60 5.48 5.26
C PHE A 144 3.09 4.11 4.81
N ARG A 145 2.18 3.20 4.42
CA ARG A 145 2.53 1.84 3.96
C ARG A 145 3.28 1.85 2.62
N VAL A 146 2.86 2.67 1.67
CA VAL A 146 3.53 2.86 0.39
C VAL A 146 4.92 3.45 0.60
N LEU A 147 5.08 4.40 1.52
CA LEU A 147 6.38 4.98 1.86
C LEU A 147 7.35 3.94 2.45
N GLN A 148 6.89 3.10 3.38
CA GLN A 148 7.70 2.00 3.92
C GLN A 148 8.21 1.07 2.80
N ARG A 149 7.33 0.71 1.87
CA ARG A 149 7.65 -0.16 0.72
C ARG A 149 8.59 0.52 -0.26
N TRP A 150 8.36 1.80 -0.56
CA TRP A 150 9.21 2.59 -1.41
C TRP A 150 10.65 2.64 -0.89
N ILE A 151 10.85 2.82 0.42
CA ILE A 151 12.19 2.80 1.03
C ILE A 151 12.88 1.45 0.85
N ILE A 152 12.15 0.34 1.03
CA ILE A 152 12.71 -1.02 0.86
C ILE A 152 13.11 -1.25 -0.60
N GLU A 153 12.21 -1.02 -1.55
CA GLU A 153 12.47 -1.25 -2.97
C GLU A 153 13.55 -0.28 -3.51
N PHE A 154 13.65 0.94 -2.97
CA PHE A 154 14.71 1.89 -3.33
C PHE A 154 16.10 1.40 -2.89
N ARG A 155 16.22 0.81 -1.69
CA ARG A 155 17.48 0.18 -1.25
C ARG A 155 17.83 -1.03 -2.09
N VAL A 156 16.85 -1.86 -2.46
CA VAL A 156 17.05 -3.01 -3.36
C VAL A 156 17.50 -2.53 -4.76
N ALA A 157 16.93 -1.44 -5.27
CA ALA A 157 17.34 -0.85 -6.55
C ALA A 157 18.78 -0.33 -6.53
N ARG A 158 19.28 0.13 -5.38
CA ARG A 158 20.70 0.49 -5.16
C ARG A 158 21.65 -0.71 -5.07
N GLY A 159 21.14 -1.93 -5.10
CA GLY A 159 21.94 -3.15 -4.96
C GLY A 159 22.22 -3.57 -3.52
N GLU A 160 21.50 -3.02 -2.53
CA GLU A 160 21.62 -3.47 -1.15
C GLU A 160 20.81 -4.75 -0.90
N ASN A 161 21.42 -5.67 -0.14
CA ASN A 161 20.76 -6.90 0.29
C ASN A 161 19.87 -6.62 1.51
N VAL A 162 18.64 -6.18 1.23
CA VAL A 162 17.63 -5.88 2.27
C VAL A 162 16.62 -7.02 2.36
N PHE A 163 16.26 -7.39 3.60
CA PHE A 163 15.17 -8.33 3.86
C PHE A 163 13.84 -7.69 3.44
N ASP A 164 13.18 -8.28 2.45
CA ASP A 164 11.87 -7.88 1.95
C ASP A 164 10.79 -8.80 2.56
N PRO A 165 10.03 -8.35 3.58
CA PRO A 165 9.00 -9.17 4.20
C PRO A 165 7.80 -9.45 3.27
N ALA A 166 7.63 -8.69 2.19
CA ALA A 166 6.54 -8.88 1.23
C ALA A 166 6.87 -9.91 0.14
N HIS A 167 8.16 -10.10 -0.18
CA HIS A 167 8.64 -11.03 -1.21
C HIS A 167 9.66 -12.01 -0.60
N PRO A 168 9.20 -13.02 0.15
CA PRO A 168 10.09 -13.94 0.86
C PRO A 168 11.06 -14.69 -0.07
N GLU A 169 10.70 -14.88 -1.35
CA GLU A 169 11.56 -15.49 -2.37
C GLU A 169 12.84 -14.69 -2.64
N ARG A 170 12.83 -13.37 -2.43
CA ARG A 170 13.99 -12.47 -2.59
C ARG A 170 14.95 -12.50 -1.40
N ASN A 171 14.60 -13.18 -0.32
CA ASN A 171 15.40 -13.30 0.90
C ASN A 171 16.24 -14.59 0.93
N THR A 172 16.23 -15.36 -0.16
CA THR A 172 17.00 -16.61 -0.26
C THR A 172 18.48 -16.33 -0.54
N PRO A 173 19.42 -17.15 -0.02
CA PRO A 173 20.85 -16.98 -0.26
C PRO A 173 21.20 -16.94 -1.77
N GLU A 174 20.56 -17.81 -2.56
CA GLU A 174 20.76 -17.88 -4.01
C GLU A 174 20.40 -16.58 -4.72
N SER A 175 19.31 -15.94 -4.30
CA SER A 175 18.89 -14.66 -4.87
C SER A 175 19.92 -13.56 -4.61
N PHE A 176 20.57 -13.55 -3.43
CA PHE A 176 21.62 -12.58 -3.10
C PHE A 176 22.91 -12.85 -3.88
N ILE A 177 23.27 -14.13 -4.07
CA ILE A 177 24.41 -14.53 -4.90
C ILE A 177 24.19 -14.10 -6.35
N GLN A 178 22.99 -14.32 -6.89
CA GLN A 178 22.62 -13.88 -8.24
C GLN A 178 22.66 -12.35 -8.38
N ALA A 179 22.15 -11.62 -7.38
CA ALA A 179 22.19 -10.15 -7.37
C ALA A 179 23.63 -9.60 -7.39
N ASN A 180 24.54 -10.22 -6.62
CA ASN A 180 25.96 -9.85 -6.60
C ASN A 180 26.68 -10.26 -7.90
N ALA A 181 26.29 -11.37 -8.52
CA ALA A 181 26.85 -11.79 -9.81
C ALA A 181 26.46 -10.83 -10.94
N GLU A 182 25.19 -10.39 -10.99
CA GLU A 182 24.70 -9.37 -11.93
C GLU A 182 25.45 -8.04 -11.74
N SER A 183 25.68 -7.62 -10.50
CA SER A 183 26.39 -6.37 -10.20
C SER A 183 27.84 -6.36 -10.67
N HIS A 184 28.55 -7.49 -10.50
CA HIS A 184 29.92 -7.63 -10.98
C HIS A 184 29.99 -7.58 -12.50
N ASN A 185 29.03 -8.19 -13.19
CA ASN A 185 29.00 -8.22 -14.65
C ASN A 185 28.74 -6.82 -15.25
N GLU A 186 27.84 -6.03 -14.66
CA GLU A 186 27.62 -4.63 -15.06
C GLU A 186 28.88 -3.77 -14.87
N SER A 187 29.55 -3.88 -13.72
CA SER A 187 30.80 -3.14 -13.46
C SER A 187 31.94 -3.53 -14.41
N ALA A 188 32.04 -4.82 -14.75
CA ALA A 188 33.02 -5.31 -15.71
C ALA A 188 32.71 -4.80 -17.13
N LEU A 189 31.43 -4.76 -17.51
CA LEU A 189 30.99 -4.22 -18.79
C LEU A 189 31.29 -2.72 -18.93
N GLU A 190 30.96 -1.90 -17.90
CA GLU A 190 31.29 -0.47 -17.87
C GLU A 190 32.80 -0.23 -17.98
N SER A 191 33.61 -0.95 -17.20
CA SER A 191 35.07 -0.82 -17.26
C SER A 191 35.65 -1.18 -18.63
N GLY A 192 35.06 -2.14 -19.33
CA GLY A 192 35.45 -2.53 -20.68
C GLY A 192 35.06 -1.49 -21.73
N ILE A 193 33.92 -0.83 -21.56
CA ILE A 193 33.47 0.28 -22.40
C ILE A 193 34.38 1.49 -22.21
N ASP A 194 34.67 1.86 -20.95
CA ASP A 194 35.57 2.99 -20.63
C ASP A 194 36.99 2.78 -21.16
N ASN A 195 37.53 1.55 -21.04
CA ASN A 195 38.82 1.22 -21.62
C ASN A 195 38.82 1.38 -23.14
N ARG A 196 37.79 0.89 -23.84
CA ARG A 196 37.68 1.06 -25.29
C ARG A 196 37.57 2.53 -25.70
N ILE A 197 36.82 3.34 -24.97
CA ILE A 197 36.69 4.78 -25.23
C ILE A 197 38.05 5.47 -25.06
N ASN A 198 38.79 5.15 -23.99
CA ASN A 198 40.13 5.68 -23.77
C ASN A 198 41.12 5.24 -24.85
N THR A 199 41.07 3.98 -25.32
CA THR A 199 41.90 3.52 -26.42
C THR A 199 41.63 4.31 -27.71
N ILE A 200 40.35 4.54 -28.05
CA ILE A 200 39.96 5.30 -29.25
C ILE A 200 40.35 6.78 -29.14
N LYS A 201 40.25 7.37 -27.94
CA LYS A 201 40.65 8.76 -27.72
C LYS A 201 42.15 8.94 -27.88
N ASN A 202 42.94 8.04 -27.28
CA ASN A 202 44.40 8.10 -27.40
C ASN A 202 44.87 7.83 -28.84
N SER A 203 44.22 6.93 -29.59
CA SER A 203 44.59 6.71 -31.01
C SER A 203 44.35 7.93 -31.89
N ASN A 204 43.35 8.76 -31.57
CA ASN A 204 43.05 9.97 -32.34
C ASN A 204 43.95 11.17 -31.95
N GLU A 205 44.52 11.18 -30.74
CA GLU A 205 45.51 12.19 -30.31
C GLU A 205 46.90 11.92 -30.91
N GLU A 206 47.22 10.67 -31.29
CA GLU A 206 48.48 10.31 -31.98
C GLU A 206 48.47 10.61 -33.49
N GLU A 207 47.31 10.86 -34.11
CA GLU A 207 47.17 11.17 -35.55
C GLU A 207 47.24 12.68 -35.88
N HIS A 208 47.42 13.56 -34.88
CA HIS A 208 47.55 15.02 -35.04
C HIS A 208 48.92 15.54 -34.64
#